data_AF-A0A839IWL6-F1
#
_entry.id   AF-A0A839IWL6-F1
#
_cell.length_a   1.000
_cell.length_b   1.000
_cell.length_c   1.000
_cell.angle_alpha   90.00
_cell.angle_beta   90.00
_cell.angle_gamma   90.00
#
_symmetry.space_group_name_H-M   'P 1'
#
loop_
_entity.id
_entity.type
_entity.pdbx_description
1 polymer ?
#
loop_
_entity_poly.entity_id
_entity_poly.type
_entity_poly.pdbx_seq_one_letter_code
_entity_poly.pdbx_strand_id
1 'polypeptide(L)'
;MSIKNAAYISGTLFFGSINAWANGDSGSDYNCDYEIPSGQYLLDGDQMQIPPGSTVCLAPGERGPLRIKNITGTSDQPVVIRNRDNQVLFTPYEYSMALDNVSWVRVTSTPDPVSGGYGIRLGGTIGVGMLSHHVELDNLEIYRARFAGMLVKTDPNCNPDTWAENFIMEGVYIHDNYIHDTEEGEGMYIGYTAKSRNLVCEGEEITVYPHQLRDVKIYNNTLENIAADGIQIGAIQSDAQVTGNRIYRTGVSPFAPVWQNTGIQAGGDDIEISDNQIIESGGNGMMLDGDNIRVINNLVHSAGENSIFARNAAQQNSALSGGLPHLYQNNTLIKSANYGIKLYATNTSSAHILTGNLIETDGIMDVTGKYRTLSYLNDSVIREESNNRHYISAPSE
;
A
#
# COMPACT_ATOMS: atom_id res chain seq x y z
N MET A 1 56.42 11.64 -22.56
CA MET A 1 55.35 11.23 -23.49
C MET A 1 54.23 10.68 -22.64
N SER A 2 53.03 11.24 -22.80
CA SER A 2 51.99 11.34 -21.77
C SER A 2 51.29 10.01 -21.46
N ILE A 3 51.27 9.63 -20.19
CA ILE A 3 50.24 8.74 -19.62
C ILE A 3 49.00 9.61 -19.44
N LYS A 4 47.86 9.22 -20.00
CA LYS A 4 46.56 9.85 -19.73
C LYS A 4 45.59 8.79 -19.23
N ASN A 5 45.04 9.11 -18.06
CA ASN A 5 43.98 8.46 -17.33
C ASN A 5 42.75 8.15 -18.20
N ALA A 6 42.12 7.01 -17.94
CA ALA A 6 40.68 6.86 -18.12
C ALA A 6 40.14 6.27 -16.81
N ALA A 7 39.59 7.16 -15.98
CA ALA A 7 38.83 6.79 -14.81
C ALA A 7 37.47 6.23 -15.27
N TYR A 8 37.11 5.04 -14.77
CA TYR A 8 35.75 4.52 -14.85
C TYR A 8 34.87 5.38 -13.94
N ILE A 9 34.02 6.21 -14.53
CA ILE A 9 32.94 6.88 -13.82
C ILE A 9 31.77 5.90 -13.80
N SER A 10 31.51 5.34 -12.63
CA SER A 10 30.25 4.70 -12.27
C SER A 10 29.17 5.78 -12.33
N GLY A 11 28.43 5.84 -13.44
CA GLY A 11 27.30 6.72 -13.61
C GLY A 11 26.06 6.08 -12.98
N THR A 12 25.78 6.41 -11.73
CA THR A 12 24.45 6.21 -11.14
C THR A 12 23.47 7.07 -11.93
N LEU A 13 22.62 6.44 -12.76
CA LEU A 13 21.49 7.11 -13.38
C LEU A 13 20.46 7.44 -12.29
N PHE A 14 20.56 8.63 -11.72
CA PHE A 14 19.41 9.26 -11.07
C PHE A 14 18.40 9.62 -12.16
N PHE A 15 17.36 8.79 -12.31
CA PHE A 15 16.11 9.23 -12.93
C PHE A 15 15.41 10.16 -11.94
N GLY A 16 15.92 11.38 -11.78
CA GLY A 16 15.15 12.47 -11.21
C GLY A 16 14.05 12.82 -12.19
N SER A 17 12.81 12.43 -11.91
CA SER A 17 11.65 13.03 -12.54
C SER A 17 11.66 14.51 -12.19
N ILE A 18 12.03 15.34 -13.16
CA ILE A 18 11.82 16.78 -13.11
C ILE A 18 10.30 16.95 -13.23
N ASN A 19 9.59 16.92 -12.10
CA ASN A 19 8.25 17.47 -12.07
C ASN A 19 8.42 18.96 -12.36
N ALA A 20 8.03 19.36 -13.57
CA ALA A 20 7.79 20.75 -13.87
C ALA A 20 6.62 21.18 -12.99
N TRP A 21 6.95 21.77 -11.84
CA TRP A 21 6.02 22.50 -11.00
C TRP A 21 5.33 23.52 -11.89
N ALA A 22 4.05 23.26 -12.19
CA ALA A 22 3.23 24.22 -12.90
C ALA A 22 3.29 25.54 -12.13
N ASN A 23 3.59 26.61 -12.88
CA ASN A 23 3.71 27.96 -12.38
C ASN A 23 2.61 28.28 -11.37
N GLY A 24 3.05 28.72 -10.19
CA GLY A 24 2.17 29.14 -9.11
C GLY A 24 1.14 30.14 -9.59
N ASP A 25 -0.12 29.83 -9.27
CA ASP A 25 -1.15 30.84 -9.22
C ASP A 25 -0.79 31.77 -8.04
N SER A 26 -0.30 32.97 -8.37
CA SER A 26 0.12 33.98 -7.39
C SER A 26 -1.09 34.66 -6.73
N GLY A 27 -2.04 33.86 -6.23
CA GLY A 27 -3.34 34.36 -5.81
C GLY A 27 -4.31 33.37 -5.12
N SER A 28 -3.88 32.19 -4.65
CA SER A 28 -4.74 31.39 -3.76
C SER A 28 -4.62 31.94 -2.33
N ASP A 29 -5.62 32.71 -1.91
CA ASP A 29 -5.81 33.05 -0.51
C ASP A 29 -5.91 31.71 0.27
N TYR A 30 -4.87 31.33 1.03
CA TYR A 30 -4.85 30.15 1.89
C TYR A 30 -5.76 30.35 3.10
N ASN A 31 -6.99 30.80 2.88
CA ASN A 31 -7.97 30.99 3.92
C ASN A 31 -8.36 29.63 4.48
N CYS A 32 -8.45 29.60 5.80
CA CYS A 32 -8.81 28.43 6.58
C CYS A 32 -10.03 28.83 7.41
N ASP A 33 -11.05 27.98 7.44
CA ASP A 33 -12.23 28.19 8.28
C ASP A 33 -11.86 27.97 9.76
N TYR A 34 -10.93 27.04 10.00
CA TYR A 34 -10.39 26.72 11.30
C TYR A 34 -8.86 26.63 11.23
N GLU A 35 -8.19 27.07 12.30
CA GLU A 35 -6.75 26.89 12.49
C GLU A 35 -6.48 26.15 13.79
N ILE A 36 -5.70 25.08 13.70
CA ILE A 36 -5.34 24.20 14.81
C ILE A 36 -3.93 24.56 15.28
N PRO A 37 -3.75 25.13 16.48
CA PRO A 37 -2.43 25.44 17.02
C PRO A 37 -1.56 24.19 17.16
N SER A 38 -0.24 24.34 17.00
CA SER A 38 0.73 23.23 17.10
C SER A 38 0.68 22.49 18.44
N GLY A 39 0.34 23.20 19.53
CA GLY A 39 0.17 22.62 20.87
C GLY A 39 -1.13 21.84 21.10
N GLN A 40 -2.08 21.87 20.16
CA GLN A 40 -3.34 21.15 20.28
C GLN A 40 -3.17 19.70 19.79
N TYR A 41 -3.47 18.74 20.68
CA TYR A 41 -3.34 17.31 20.40
C TYR A 41 -4.66 16.62 20.01
N LEU A 42 -5.80 17.30 20.23
CA LEU A 42 -7.13 16.77 19.92
C LEU A 42 -7.90 17.79 19.08
N LEU A 43 -8.37 17.35 17.92
CA LEU A 43 -9.37 18.02 17.10
C LEU A 43 -10.64 17.17 17.14
N ASP A 44 -11.70 17.71 17.73
CA ASP A 44 -13.01 17.06 17.82
C ASP A 44 -14.02 17.90 17.02
N GLY A 45 -14.43 17.37 15.86
CA GLY A 45 -15.31 18.08 14.91
C GLY A 45 -16.67 18.42 15.50
N ASP A 46 -17.21 17.58 16.38
CA ASP A 46 -18.45 17.85 17.11
C ASP A 46 -18.26 19.01 18.09
N GLN A 47 -17.17 19.05 18.86
CA GLN A 47 -16.95 20.14 19.82
C GLN A 47 -16.69 21.48 19.12
N MET A 48 -15.98 21.44 18.00
CA MET A 48 -15.65 22.60 17.20
C MET A 48 -16.76 23.01 16.23
N GLN A 49 -17.80 22.18 16.10
CA GLN A 49 -18.94 22.37 15.19
C GLN A 49 -18.46 22.60 13.74
N ILE A 50 -17.55 21.75 13.26
CA ILE A 50 -16.97 21.87 11.90
C ILE A 50 -18.01 21.41 10.87
N PRO A 51 -18.56 22.30 10.02
CA PRO A 51 -19.52 21.89 9.02
C PRO A 51 -18.84 21.20 7.81
N PRO A 52 -19.58 20.40 7.02
CA PRO A 52 -19.13 19.93 5.72
C PRO A 52 -18.58 21.05 4.83
N GLY A 53 -17.54 20.76 4.04
CA GLY A 53 -16.87 21.72 3.16
C GLY A 53 -15.83 22.61 3.82
N SER A 54 -15.65 22.51 5.15
CA SER A 54 -14.66 23.31 5.87
C SER A 54 -13.23 22.95 5.47
N THR A 55 -12.38 23.97 5.42
CA THR A 55 -10.92 23.82 5.41
C THR A 55 -10.36 24.05 6.81
N VAL A 56 -9.73 23.02 7.35
CA VAL A 56 -9.04 23.04 8.64
C VAL A 56 -7.53 23.08 8.39
N CYS A 57 -6.89 24.17 8.80
CA CYS A 57 -5.45 24.30 8.69
C CYS A 57 -4.72 23.91 9.96
N LEU A 58 -3.62 23.19 9.80
CA LEU A 58 -2.67 22.94 10.87
C LEU A 58 -1.65 24.09 10.89
N ALA A 59 -1.49 24.73 12.05
CA ALA A 59 -0.49 25.78 12.22
C ALA A 59 0.92 25.20 12.00
N PRO A 60 1.82 25.94 11.34
CA PRO A 60 3.15 25.45 11.00
C PRO A 60 4.06 25.28 12.22
N GLY A 61 5.15 24.55 12.02
CA GLY A 61 6.15 24.25 13.04
C GLY A 61 6.06 22.83 13.58
N GLU A 62 6.88 22.56 14.59
CA GLU A 62 6.90 21.27 15.27
C GLU A 62 5.65 21.07 16.12
N ARG A 63 5.10 19.85 16.08
CA ARG A 63 4.00 19.45 16.95
C ARG A 63 4.08 18.00 17.39
N GLY A 64 3.40 17.72 18.50
CA GLY A 64 3.16 16.37 18.99
C GLY A 64 2.05 15.64 18.23
N PRO A 65 1.72 14.40 18.63
CA PRO A 65 0.66 13.60 18.03
C PRO A 65 -0.68 14.35 17.99
N LEU A 66 -1.41 14.22 16.88
CA LEU A 66 -2.74 14.80 16.70
C LEU A 66 -3.78 13.70 16.53
N ARG A 67 -4.79 13.67 17.38
CA ARG A 67 -6.01 12.90 17.18
C ARG A 67 -7.09 13.80 16.60
N ILE A 68 -7.66 13.39 15.48
CA ILE A 68 -8.74 14.01 14.73
C ILE A 68 -9.93 13.07 14.82
N LYS A 69 -11.07 13.54 15.31
CA LYS A 69 -12.24 12.69 15.43
C LYS A 69 -13.55 13.41 15.18
N ASN A 70 -14.58 12.63 14.87
CA ASN A 70 -15.96 13.10 14.73
C ASN A 70 -16.08 14.25 13.70
N ILE A 71 -15.45 14.09 12.54
CA ILE A 71 -15.59 15.02 11.42
C ILE A 71 -16.41 14.32 10.34
N THR A 72 -17.49 14.96 9.91
CA THR A 72 -18.35 14.44 8.85
C THR A 72 -18.51 15.50 7.77
N GLY A 73 -17.92 15.25 6.60
CA GLY A 73 -18.18 15.98 5.36
C GLY A 73 -19.30 15.33 4.56
N THR A 74 -19.35 15.64 3.26
CA THR A 74 -20.21 14.96 2.28
C THR A 74 -19.43 14.75 0.97
N SER A 75 -19.97 13.97 0.04
CA SER A 75 -19.37 13.79 -1.30
C SER A 75 -19.10 15.11 -2.03
N ASP A 76 -20.01 16.06 -1.91
CA ASP A 76 -19.95 17.33 -2.63
C ASP A 76 -19.18 18.39 -1.83
N GLN A 77 -19.05 18.19 -0.51
CA GLN A 77 -18.42 19.11 0.42
C GLN A 77 -17.59 18.32 1.46
N PRO A 78 -16.47 17.69 1.05
CA PRO A 78 -15.58 17.03 1.98
C PRO A 78 -14.92 18.07 2.91
N VAL A 79 -14.52 17.64 4.11
CA VAL A 79 -13.69 18.47 4.98
C VAL A 79 -12.22 18.25 4.62
N VAL A 80 -11.49 19.34 4.38
CA VAL A 80 -10.07 19.29 3.99
C VAL A 80 -9.21 19.69 5.19
N ILE A 81 -8.23 18.85 5.52
CA ILE A 81 -7.25 19.09 6.56
C ILE A 81 -5.88 19.25 5.88
N ARG A 82 -5.24 20.41 6.06
CA ARG A 82 -3.97 20.70 5.38
C ARG A 82 -3.04 21.62 6.17
N ASN A 83 -1.79 21.74 5.75
CA ASN A 83 -0.94 22.85 6.18
C ASN A 83 -1.37 24.15 5.46
N ARG A 84 -0.99 25.29 6.06
CA ARG A 84 -1.24 26.61 5.48
C ARG A 84 -0.19 26.94 4.40
N ASP A 85 0.92 27.57 4.79
CA ASP A 85 1.95 28.06 3.85
C ASP A 85 3.36 27.54 4.17
N ASN A 86 3.52 26.86 5.31
CA ASN A 86 4.81 26.38 5.80
C ASN A 86 4.66 24.95 6.31
N GLN A 87 5.79 24.30 6.54
CA GLN A 87 5.85 22.94 7.03
C GLN A 87 5.20 22.74 8.41
N VAL A 88 4.44 21.66 8.52
CA VAL A 88 3.95 21.06 9.76
C VAL A 88 4.75 19.79 10.00
N LEU A 89 5.51 19.76 11.09
CA LEU A 89 6.47 18.71 11.36
C LEU A 89 6.08 17.93 12.62
N PHE A 90 5.87 16.63 12.46
CA PHE A 90 5.84 15.71 13.58
C PHE A 90 7.21 15.06 13.67
N THR A 91 7.84 15.17 14.82
CA THR A 91 9.08 14.42 15.11
C THR A 91 8.74 12.93 15.30
N PRO A 92 9.71 12.00 15.19
CA PRO A 92 9.41 10.58 15.35
C PRO A 92 8.63 10.25 16.64
N TYR A 93 7.40 9.80 16.44
CA TYR A 93 6.44 9.26 17.41
C TYR A 93 5.98 7.89 16.92
N GLU A 94 5.40 7.08 17.82
CA GLU A 94 4.73 5.85 17.41
C GLU A 94 3.53 6.15 16.48
N TYR A 95 2.76 7.17 16.83
CA TYR A 95 1.65 7.71 16.03
C TYR A 95 1.82 9.21 15.88
N SER A 96 1.83 9.70 14.65
CA SER A 96 1.80 11.13 14.33
C SER A 96 0.36 11.64 14.26
N MET A 97 -0.54 10.91 13.58
CA MET A 97 -1.90 11.36 13.34
C MET A 97 -2.94 10.23 13.47
N ALA A 98 -3.93 10.43 14.33
CA ALA A 98 -5.19 9.70 14.52
C ALA A 98 -6.36 10.22 13.66
N LEU A 99 -7.01 9.45 12.78
CA LEU A 99 -8.33 9.77 12.22
C LEU A 99 -9.35 8.75 12.72
N ASP A 100 -10.20 9.17 13.64
CA ASP A 100 -11.16 8.30 14.33
C ASP A 100 -12.60 8.77 14.07
N ASN A 101 -13.47 7.88 13.58
CA ASN A 101 -14.88 8.20 13.32
C ASN A 101 -15.03 9.46 12.42
N VAL A 102 -14.36 9.44 11.28
CA VAL A 102 -14.45 10.50 10.27
C VAL A 102 -15.07 9.99 8.98
N SER A 103 -15.77 10.88 8.26
CA SER A 103 -16.27 10.58 6.93
C SER A 103 -16.19 11.76 5.98
N TRP A 104 -15.88 11.47 4.70
CA TRP A 104 -15.65 12.47 3.65
C TRP A 104 -14.60 13.50 4.07
N VAL A 105 -13.43 13.00 4.46
CA VAL A 105 -12.30 13.81 4.91
C VAL A 105 -11.10 13.58 4.01
N ARG A 106 -10.46 14.68 3.59
CA ARG A 106 -9.18 14.65 2.89
C ARG A 106 -8.10 15.24 3.77
N VAL A 107 -7.01 14.51 3.97
CA VAL A 107 -5.77 15.04 4.56
C VAL A 107 -4.76 15.21 3.45
N THR A 108 -4.41 16.47 3.16
CA THR A 108 -3.50 16.82 2.09
C THR A 108 -2.42 17.77 2.56
N SER A 109 -1.31 17.89 1.83
CA SER A 109 -0.37 18.98 2.05
C SER A 109 -0.12 19.82 0.81
N THR A 110 0.05 21.12 1.05
CA THR A 110 0.59 22.05 0.07
C THR A 110 2.11 22.08 0.25
N PRO A 111 2.88 22.02 -0.84
CA PRO A 111 4.34 21.97 -0.75
C PRO A 111 4.92 23.16 0.01
N ASP A 112 5.90 22.88 0.86
CA ASP A 112 6.58 23.90 1.65
C ASP A 112 7.48 24.74 0.72
N PRO A 113 7.28 26.08 0.64
CA PRO A 113 8.04 26.93 -0.28
C PRO A 113 9.54 26.95 -0.03
N VAL A 114 9.99 26.59 1.18
CA VAL A 114 11.40 26.63 1.60
C VAL A 114 12.15 25.37 1.17
N SER A 115 11.60 24.19 1.48
CA SER A 115 12.20 22.89 1.15
C SER A 115 11.82 22.40 -0.25
N GLY A 116 10.76 22.93 -0.84
CA GLY A 116 10.19 22.45 -2.10
C GLY A 116 9.56 21.04 -1.99
N GLY A 117 9.45 20.51 -0.78
CA GLY A 117 8.95 19.18 -0.47
C GLY A 117 7.55 19.19 0.16
N TYR A 118 7.21 18.09 0.83
CA TYR A 118 5.93 17.90 1.50
C TYR A 118 5.71 18.90 2.64
N GLY A 119 4.52 19.52 2.67
CA GLY A 119 4.15 20.50 3.69
C GLY A 119 3.69 19.89 5.02
N ILE A 120 3.27 18.63 5.01
CA ILE A 120 2.99 17.84 6.21
C ILE A 120 3.95 16.66 6.22
N ARG A 121 4.78 16.59 7.27
CA ARG A 121 5.77 15.53 7.46
C ARG A 121 5.51 14.81 8.78
N LEU A 122 5.18 13.54 8.68
CA LEU A 122 4.76 12.69 9.77
C LEU A 122 5.91 11.76 10.17
N GLY A 123 6.62 12.09 11.25
CA GLY A 123 7.56 11.17 11.87
C GLY A 123 6.79 10.09 12.63
N GLY A 124 6.19 9.12 11.96
CA GLY A 124 5.37 8.10 12.62
C GLY A 124 4.07 7.79 11.89
N THR A 125 3.29 6.87 12.46
CA THR A 125 2.08 6.33 11.84
C THR A 125 1.00 7.40 11.65
N ILE A 126 0.35 7.43 10.48
CA ILE A 126 -1.00 7.97 10.33
C ILE A 126 -2.01 6.81 10.36
N GLY A 127 -2.95 6.87 11.30
CA GLY A 127 -3.98 5.87 11.50
C GLY A 127 -5.34 6.36 11.02
N VAL A 128 -6.11 5.50 10.37
CA VAL A 128 -7.53 5.71 10.03
C VAL A 128 -8.33 4.54 10.58
N GLY A 129 -9.25 4.82 11.51
CA GLY A 129 -9.99 3.77 12.20
C GLY A 129 -11.29 4.24 12.81
N MET A 130 -11.81 3.47 13.77
CA MET A 130 -13.04 3.79 14.50
C MET A 130 -14.23 4.10 13.56
N LEU A 131 -14.52 3.19 12.63
CA LEU A 131 -15.64 3.32 11.66
C LEU A 131 -15.49 4.43 10.62
N SER A 132 -14.26 4.91 10.39
CA SER A 132 -14.01 5.92 9.35
C SER A 132 -14.16 5.36 7.93
N HIS A 133 -14.70 6.15 7.01
CA HIS A 133 -14.91 5.79 5.59
C HIS A 133 -14.91 7.05 4.71
N HIS A 134 -14.73 6.95 3.39
CA HIS A 134 -14.53 8.10 2.48
C HIS A 134 -13.39 9.01 2.95
N VAL A 135 -12.18 8.45 3.01
CA VAL A 135 -10.97 9.13 3.47
C VAL A 135 -9.96 9.19 2.34
N GLU A 136 -9.48 10.39 2.04
CA GLU A 136 -8.41 10.65 1.06
C GLU A 136 -7.14 11.12 1.81
N LEU A 137 -6.02 10.44 1.59
CA LEU A 137 -4.71 10.79 2.15
C LEU A 137 -3.73 11.03 1.01
N ASP A 138 -3.31 12.27 0.83
CA ASP A 138 -2.48 12.63 -0.31
C ASP A 138 -1.43 13.69 -0.02
N ASN A 139 -0.38 13.68 -0.84
CA ASN A 139 0.72 14.62 -0.71
C ASN A 139 1.26 14.68 0.73
N LEU A 140 1.48 13.54 1.39
CA LEU A 140 2.09 13.46 2.72
C LEU A 140 3.49 12.83 2.64
N GLU A 141 4.41 13.28 3.49
CA GLU A 141 5.64 12.55 3.79
C GLU A 141 5.48 11.83 5.12
N ILE A 142 5.78 10.54 5.15
CA ILE A 142 5.74 9.71 6.36
C ILE A 142 7.09 9.02 6.50
N TYR A 143 7.72 9.16 7.66
CA TYR A 143 9.05 8.61 7.86
C TYR A 143 9.21 8.01 9.25
N ARG A 144 10.09 7.00 9.36
CA ARG A 144 10.47 6.39 10.66
C ARG A 144 9.29 5.91 11.49
N ALA A 145 8.22 5.48 10.83
CA ALA A 145 7.13 4.81 11.50
C ALA A 145 7.60 3.44 12.00
N ARG A 146 7.24 3.11 13.24
CA ARG A 146 7.66 1.84 13.86
C ARG A 146 6.82 0.68 13.36
N PHE A 147 5.50 0.76 13.47
CA PHE A 147 4.62 -0.34 13.09
C PHE A 147 4.13 -0.28 11.64
N ALA A 148 3.62 0.86 11.18
CA ALA A 148 3.28 1.06 9.78
C ALA A 148 3.34 2.55 9.44
N GLY A 149 3.76 2.93 8.23
CA GLY A 149 3.62 4.31 7.77
C GLY A 149 2.17 4.76 7.81
N MET A 150 1.28 3.96 7.23
CA MET A 150 -0.17 4.13 7.29
C MET A 150 -0.82 2.90 7.91
N LEU A 151 -1.74 3.11 8.85
CA LEU A 151 -2.53 2.05 9.48
C LEU A 151 -4.03 2.32 9.29
N VAL A 152 -4.65 1.70 8.29
CA VAL A 152 -6.04 1.95 7.91
C VAL A 152 -6.89 0.73 8.21
N LYS A 153 -7.54 0.71 9.37
CA LYS A 153 -8.41 -0.39 9.80
C LYS A 153 -9.30 0.01 10.97
N THR A 154 -10.46 -0.63 11.08
CA THR A 154 -11.22 -0.72 12.33
C THR A 154 -11.06 -2.10 12.97
N ASP A 155 -10.51 -2.16 14.18
CA ASP A 155 -10.44 -3.43 14.92
C ASP A 155 -11.82 -3.81 15.46
N PRO A 156 -12.33 -5.03 15.17
CA PRO A 156 -13.59 -5.48 15.73
C PRO A 156 -13.46 -5.60 17.26
N ASN A 157 -14.44 -5.06 17.98
CA ASN A 157 -14.50 -5.02 19.44
C ASN A 157 -15.92 -5.33 19.93
N CYS A 158 -16.23 -5.15 21.22
CA CYS A 158 -17.57 -5.47 21.75
C CYS A 158 -18.69 -4.54 21.27
N ASN A 159 -18.40 -3.46 20.54
CA ASN A 159 -19.40 -2.70 19.81
C ASN A 159 -19.76 -3.42 18.49
N PRO A 160 -21.01 -3.87 18.29
CA PRO A 160 -21.45 -4.51 17.06
C PRO A 160 -21.23 -3.69 15.79
N ASP A 161 -21.20 -2.36 15.88
CA ASP A 161 -20.96 -1.50 14.71
C ASP A 161 -19.59 -1.78 14.05
N THR A 162 -18.64 -2.36 14.80
CA THR A 162 -17.30 -2.69 14.27
C THR A 162 -17.22 -4.04 13.56
N TRP A 163 -18.33 -4.78 13.50
CA TRP A 163 -18.38 -6.12 12.93
C TRP A 163 -18.70 -6.10 11.43
N ALA A 164 -18.25 -7.13 10.71
CA ALA A 164 -18.35 -7.25 9.26
C ALA A 164 -19.76 -7.01 8.70
N GLU A 165 -20.79 -7.46 9.41
CA GLU A 165 -22.19 -7.33 9.02
C GLU A 165 -22.74 -5.89 9.14
N ASN A 166 -22.08 -5.03 9.91
CA ASN A 166 -22.56 -3.69 10.23
C ASN A 166 -21.70 -2.58 9.62
N PHE A 167 -20.46 -2.88 9.22
CA PHE A 167 -19.54 -1.87 8.68
C PHE A 167 -18.66 -2.39 7.54
N ILE A 168 -18.66 -1.61 6.46
CA ILE A 168 -17.73 -1.71 5.34
C ILE A 168 -16.92 -0.42 5.32
N MET A 169 -15.59 -0.53 5.35
CA MET A 169 -14.71 0.62 5.15
C MET A 169 -14.57 0.85 3.65
N GLU A 170 -15.29 1.85 3.13
CA GLU A 170 -15.29 2.18 1.71
C GLU A 170 -14.74 3.56 1.40
N GLY A 171 -14.31 3.78 0.15
CA GLY A 171 -13.83 5.08 -0.32
C GLY A 171 -12.50 5.48 0.31
N VAL A 172 -11.52 4.58 0.32
CA VAL A 172 -10.18 4.85 0.89
C VAL A 172 -9.22 5.13 -0.24
N TYR A 173 -8.81 6.39 -0.39
CA TYR A 173 -7.92 6.86 -1.46
C TYR A 173 -6.59 7.33 -0.88
N ILE A 174 -5.49 6.77 -1.37
CA ILE A 174 -4.14 7.03 -0.87
C ILE A 174 -3.23 7.27 -2.05
N HIS A 175 -2.75 8.50 -2.24
CA HIS A 175 -1.94 8.82 -3.41
C HIS A 175 -0.94 9.95 -3.27
N ASP A 176 0.08 9.94 -4.13
CA ASP A 176 1.12 10.96 -4.20
C ASP A 176 1.88 11.17 -2.86
N ASN A 177 1.88 10.15 -1.99
CA ASN A 177 2.59 10.17 -0.72
C ASN A 177 4.02 9.65 -0.89
N TYR A 178 4.89 10.06 0.03
CA TYR A 178 6.25 9.54 0.18
C TYR A 178 6.40 8.89 1.55
N ILE A 179 6.59 7.56 1.59
CA ILE A 179 6.76 6.80 2.82
C ILE A 179 8.16 6.21 2.84
N HIS A 180 8.96 6.48 3.87
CA HIS A 180 10.32 5.96 3.89
C HIS A 180 10.91 5.65 5.25
N ASP A 181 11.91 4.79 5.25
CA ASP A 181 12.72 4.43 6.41
C ASP A 181 11.87 4.00 7.62
N THR A 182 10.85 3.16 7.40
CA THR A 182 10.10 2.56 8.51
C THR A 182 11.04 1.67 9.33
N GLU A 183 10.84 1.58 10.64
CA GLU A 183 11.85 1.00 11.55
C GLU A 183 11.64 -0.50 11.79
N GLU A 184 10.40 -0.97 11.96
CA GLU A 184 10.10 -2.38 12.20
C GLU A 184 9.03 -2.95 11.25
N GLY A 185 8.08 -2.13 10.81
CA GLY A 185 6.93 -2.60 10.06
C GLY A 185 6.68 -1.98 8.70
N GLU A 186 5.42 -2.03 8.29
CA GLU A 186 5.01 -1.92 6.90
C GLU A 186 5.02 -0.47 6.39
N GLY A 187 5.02 -0.28 5.08
CA GLY A 187 4.78 1.04 4.51
C GLY A 187 3.32 1.42 4.69
N MET A 188 2.42 0.54 4.24
CA MET A 188 0.97 0.68 4.40
C MET A 188 0.36 -0.63 4.88
N TYR A 189 -0.35 -0.58 6.00
CA TYR A 189 -1.18 -1.66 6.54
C TYR A 189 -2.65 -1.26 6.39
N ILE A 190 -3.36 -1.85 5.42
CA ILE A 190 -4.74 -1.48 5.08
C ILE A 190 -5.65 -2.69 5.16
N GLY A 191 -6.72 -2.56 5.95
CA GLY A 191 -7.64 -3.64 6.29
C GLY A 191 -7.11 -4.55 7.39
N TYR A 192 -7.98 -5.41 7.90
CA TYR A 192 -7.67 -6.31 9.01
C TYR A 192 -7.29 -7.71 8.47
N THR A 193 -6.15 -8.26 8.91
CA THR A 193 -5.60 -9.49 8.29
C THR A 193 -6.14 -10.81 8.85
N ALA A 194 -6.66 -10.84 10.09
CA ALA A 194 -7.19 -12.07 10.67
C ALA A 194 -8.66 -12.30 10.27
N LYS A 195 -9.04 -13.55 9.97
CA LYS A 195 -10.40 -13.89 9.52
C LYS A 195 -11.48 -13.61 10.55
N SER A 196 -11.16 -13.75 11.83
CA SER A 196 -12.08 -13.51 12.94
C SER A 196 -11.29 -13.18 14.21
N ARG A 197 -12.01 -12.69 15.22
CA ARG A 197 -11.47 -12.40 16.55
C ARG A 197 -12.40 -12.98 17.61
N ASN A 198 -11.83 -13.68 18.60
CA ASN A 198 -12.56 -14.08 19.79
C ASN A 198 -12.49 -12.95 20.83
N LEU A 199 -13.64 -12.57 21.37
CA LEU A 199 -13.81 -11.52 22.36
C LEU A 199 -14.60 -12.05 23.56
N VAL A 200 -14.44 -11.39 24.70
CA VAL A 200 -15.32 -11.57 25.86
C VAL A 200 -16.11 -10.29 26.04
N CYS A 201 -17.41 -10.34 25.79
CA CYS A 201 -18.31 -9.20 25.87
C CYS A 201 -19.40 -9.50 26.89
N GLU A 202 -19.51 -8.66 27.93
CA GLU A 202 -20.46 -8.85 29.04
C GLU A 202 -20.36 -10.23 29.73
N GLY A 203 -19.18 -10.86 29.67
CA GLY A 203 -18.92 -12.18 30.26
C GLY A 203 -19.17 -13.37 29.32
N GLU A 204 -19.68 -13.13 28.12
CA GLU A 204 -19.90 -14.15 27.09
C GLU A 204 -18.75 -14.16 26.07
N GLU A 205 -18.27 -15.35 25.72
CA GLU A 205 -17.32 -15.53 24.61
C GLU A 205 -18.04 -15.44 23.27
N ILE A 206 -17.61 -14.51 22.42
CA ILE A 206 -18.16 -14.33 21.07
C ILE A 206 -17.03 -14.35 20.04
N THR A 207 -17.30 -14.90 18.86
CA THR A 207 -16.43 -14.79 17.68
C THR A 207 -17.03 -13.73 16.75
N VAL A 208 -16.26 -12.69 16.48
CA VAL A 208 -16.66 -11.59 15.60
C VAL A 208 -15.79 -11.55 14.36
N TYR A 209 -16.33 -11.01 13.27
CA TYR A 209 -15.64 -10.89 11.99
C TYR A 209 -15.29 -9.42 11.72
N PRO A 210 -14.08 -9.12 11.20
CA PRO A 210 -13.68 -7.76 10.91
C PRO A 210 -14.39 -7.18 9.67
N HIS A 211 -14.49 -5.86 9.63
CA HIS A 211 -14.93 -5.11 8.46
C HIS A 211 -14.22 -5.55 7.17
N GLN A 212 -14.95 -5.48 6.06
CA GLN A 212 -14.40 -5.62 4.71
C GLN A 212 -14.13 -4.22 4.12
N LEU A 213 -13.37 -4.19 3.03
CA LEU A 213 -13.09 -2.98 2.26
C LEU A 213 -13.68 -3.02 0.86
N ARG A 214 -14.14 -1.86 0.38
CA ARG A 214 -14.60 -1.62 -0.99
C ARG A 214 -14.08 -0.28 -1.50
N ASP A 215 -13.91 -0.11 -2.81
CA ASP A 215 -13.50 1.18 -3.41
C ASP A 215 -12.23 1.72 -2.75
N VAL A 216 -11.16 0.93 -2.87
CA VAL A 216 -9.83 1.25 -2.34
C VAL A 216 -8.92 1.61 -3.49
N LYS A 217 -8.34 2.81 -3.48
CA LYS A 217 -7.44 3.28 -4.54
C LYS A 217 -6.11 3.72 -3.94
N ILE A 218 -5.05 3.01 -4.27
CA ILE A 218 -3.69 3.28 -3.80
C ILE A 218 -2.81 3.54 -5.00
N TYR A 219 -2.47 4.79 -5.28
CA TYR A 219 -1.80 5.11 -6.53
C TYR A 219 -0.75 6.22 -6.45
N ASN A 220 0.23 6.18 -7.35
CA ASN A 220 1.31 7.19 -7.44
C ASN A 220 2.10 7.42 -6.12
N ASN A 221 2.09 6.49 -5.18
CA ASN A 221 2.89 6.61 -3.97
C ASN A 221 4.33 6.18 -4.23
N THR A 222 5.27 6.77 -3.49
CA THR A 222 6.68 6.36 -3.45
C THR A 222 7.00 5.81 -2.07
N LEU A 223 7.48 4.56 -2.02
CA LEU A 223 7.86 3.87 -0.81
C LEU A 223 9.33 3.47 -0.88
N GLU A 224 10.15 3.87 0.10
CA GLU A 224 11.60 3.61 0.11
C GLU A 224 12.10 3.07 1.45
N ASN A 225 12.92 2.02 1.44
CA ASN A 225 13.54 1.45 2.65
C ASN A 225 12.50 1.06 3.72
N ILE A 226 11.55 0.22 3.33
CA ILE A 226 10.48 -0.23 4.21
C ILE A 226 10.98 -1.45 5.01
N ALA A 227 10.81 -1.42 6.33
CA ALA A 227 11.27 -2.48 7.21
C ALA A 227 10.60 -3.83 6.92
N ALA A 228 9.28 -3.86 6.75
CA ALA A 228 8.50 -5.07 6.44
C ALA A 228 7.89 -5.03 5.02
N ASP A 229 6.60 -5.33 4.88
CA ASP A 229 5.88 -5.24 3.59
C ASP A 229 5.76 -3.79 3.11
N GLY A 230 5.88 -3.56 1.80
CA GLY A 230 5.68 -2.23 1.22
C GLY A 230 4.23 -1.77 1.35
N ILE A 231 3.33 -2.41 0.61
CA ILE A 231 1.88 -2.18 0.66
C ILE A 231 1.20 -3.49 1.02
N GLN A 232 0.49 -3.53 2.14
CA GLN A 232 -0.40 -4.62 2.51
C GLN A 232 -1.86 -4.14 2.45
N ILE A 233 -2.66 -4.82 1.64
CA ILE A 233 -4.11 -4.72 1.65
C ILE A 233 -4.72 -6.08 2.00
N GLY A 234 -5.70 -6.11 2.89
CA GLY A 234 -6.41 -7.33 3.28
C GLY A 234 -7.91 -7.09 3.45
N ALA A 235 -8.70 -8.15 3.42
CA ALA A 235 -10.16 -8.08 3.54
C ALA A 235 -10.84 -7.23 2.44
N ILE A 236 -10.27 -7.20 1.23
CA ILE A 236 -10.93 -6.57 0.09
C ILE A 236 -12.14 -7.43 -0.32
N GLN A 237 -13.32 -6.83 -0.31
CA GLN A 237 -14.51 -7.44 -0.87
C GLN A 237 -14.63 -7.19 -2.37
N SER A 238 -14.36 -5.96 -2.83
CA SER A 238 -14.41 -5.60 -4.25
C SER A 238 -13.81 -4.23 -4.55
N ASP A 239 -13.52 -3.96 -5.82
CA ASP A 239 -13.12 -2.65 -6.36
C ASP A 239 -11.88 -2.06 -5.65
N ALA A 240 -10.79 -2.83 -5.64
CA ALA A 240 -9.49 -2.34 -5.19
C ALA A 240 -8.54 -2.14 -6.36
N GLN A 241 -7.80 -1.04 -6.35
CA GLN A 241 -6.82 -0.66 -7.36
C GLN A 241 -5.53 -0.22 -6.66
N VAL A 242 -4.43 -0.93 -6.96
CA VAL A 242 -3.08 -0.56 -6.52
C VAL A 242 -2.25 -0.25 -7.76
N THR A 243 -2.08 1.03 -8.10
CA THR A 243 -1.61 1.43 -9.43
C THR A 243 -0.49 2.46 -9.44
N GLY A 244 0.50 2.29 -10.33
CA GLY A 244 1.53 3.33 -10.55
C GLY A 244 2.43 3.63 -9.35
N ASN A 245 2.47 2.78 -8.33
CA ASN A 245 3.31 2.99 -7.15
C ASN A 245 4.77 2.62 -7.43
N ARG A 246 5.70 3.34 -6.82
CA ARG A 246 7.15 3.06 -6.86
C ARG A 246 7.58 2.56 -5.50
N ILE A 247 8.01 1.32 -5.43
CA ILE A 247 8.40 0.64 -4.20
C ILE A 247 9.84 0.20 -4.35
N TYR A 248 10.71 0.77 -3.53
CA TYR A 248 12.13 0.47 -3.51
C TYR A 248 12.55 -0.05 -2.14
N ARG A 249 13.07 -1.28 -2.13
CA ARG A 249 13.66 -1.95 -0.97
C ARG A 249 12.69 -2.14 0.19
N THR A 250 11.99 -3.27 0.18
CA THR A 250 11.16 -3.74 1.31
C THR A 250 11.85 -4.87 2.05
N GLY A 251 11.44 -5.16 3.29
CA GLY A 251 12.10 -6.18 4.10
C GLY A 251 13.48 -5.76 4.61
N VAL A 252 13.70 -4.47 4.87
CA VAL A 252 14.97 -3.96 5.41
C VAL A 252 15.23 -4.44 6.85
N SER A 253 14.17 -4.53 7.67
CA SER A 253 14.23 -4.97 9.06
C SER A 253 12.89 -5.61 9.49
N PRO A 254 12.46 -6.70 8.83
CA PRO A 254 11.12 -7.24 8.94
C PRO A 254 10.90 -7.89 10.30
N PHE A 255 9.64 -7.96 10.72
CA PHE A 255 9.24 -8.66 11.95
C PHE A 255 9.77 -10.10 11.96
N ALA A 256 10.20 -10.57 13.14
CA ALA A 256 10.59 -11.96 13.34
C ALA A 256 9.37 -12.81 13.72
N PRO A 257 9.23 -14.05 13.19
CA PRO A 257 10.00 -14.64 12.09
C PRO A 257 9.76 -13.93 10.74
N VAL A 258 10.80 -13.88 9.91
CA VAL A 258 10.82 -13.09 8.65
C VAL A 258 9.88 -13.68 7.61
N TRP A 259 8.62 -13.25 7.65
CA TRP A 259 7.57 -13.60 6.69
C TRP A 259 6.93 -12.39 6.01
N GLN A 260 7.16 -11.19 6.55
CA GLN A 260 6.57 -9.92 6.10
C GLN A 260 7.68 -9.04 5.52
N ASN A 261 7.99 -9.26 4.24
CA ASN A 261 9.05 -8.58 3.49
C ASN A 261 8.72 -8.46 1.99
N THR A 262 7.44 -8.49 1.64
CA THR A 262 6.91 -8.45 0.28
C THR A 262 6.88 -7.02 -0.26
N GLY A 263 6.95 -6.84 -1.58
CA GLY A 263 6.67 -5.54 -2.21
C GLY A 263 5.21 -5.12 -2.00
N ILE A 264 4.28 -5.89 -2.59
CA ILE A 264 2.83 -5.74 -2.42
C ILE A 264 2.21 -7.05 -1.94
N GLN A 265 1.54 -7.03 -0.78
CA GLN A 265 0.69 -8.11 -0.29
C GLN A 265 -0.77 -7.72 -0.47
N ALA A 266 -1.55 -8.52 -1.19
CA ALA A 266 -2.96 -8.25 -1.44
C ALA A 266 -3.83 -9.47 -1.14
N GLY A 267 -4.83 -9.27 -0.26
CA GLY A 267 -5.79 -10.28 0.16
C GLY A 267 -7.24 -9.84 -0.07
N GLY A 268 -8.02 -10.68 -0.74
CA GLY A 268 -9.41 -10.42 -1.10
C GLY A 268 -9.67 -10.52 -2.60
N ASP A 269 -10.89 -10.14 -3.00
CA ASP A 269 -11.39 -10.39 -4.36
C ASP A 269 -11.51 -9.09 -5.19
N ASP A 270 -11.54 -9.24 -6.52
CA ASP A 270 -11.70 -8.14 -7.49
C ASP A 270 -10.65 -7.01 -7.34
N ILE A 271 -9.37 -7.40 -7.30
CA ILE A 271 -8.24 -6.50 -7.12
C ILE A 271 -7.50 -6.27 -8.46
N GLU A 272 -7.30 -5.02 -8.83
CA GLU A 272 -6.36 -4.63 -9.88
C GLU A 272 -5.02 -4.16 -9.29
N ILE A 273 -3.93 -4.71 -9.81
CA ILE A 273 -2.57 -4.30 -9.48
C ILE A 273 -1.88 -3.99 -10.79
N SER A 274 -1.68 -2.71 -11.11
CA SER A 274 -1.20 -2.29 -12.43
C SER A 274 -0.14 -1.20 -12.40
N ASP A 275 0.77 -1.22 -13.38
CA ASP A 275 1.77 -0.16 -13.58
C ASP A 275 2.71 0.12 -12.38
N ASN A 276 2.79 -0.79 -11.41
CA ASN A 276 3.68 -0.61 -10.26
C ASN A 276 5.12 -1.00 -10.61
N GLN A 277 6.08 -0.30 -9.98
CA GLN A 277 7.49 -0.63 -10.01
C GLN A 277 7.93 -1.11 -8.62
N ILE A 278 8.33 -2.38 -8.53
CA ILE A 278 8.81 -3.02 -7.30
C ILE A 278 10.26 -3.43 -7.53
N ILE A 279 11.17 -2.82 -6.78
CA ILE A 279 12.61 -3.03 -6.90
C ILE A 279 13.16 -3.46 -5.54
N GLU A 280 13.91 -4.57 -5.51
CA GLU A 280 14.61 -5.08 -4.32
C GLU A 280 13.68 -5.44 -3.14
N SER A 281 12.59 -6.18 -3.38
CA SER A 281 11.78 -6.72 -2.27
C SER A 281 12.54 -7.85 -1.55
N GLY A 282 12.61 -7.82 -0.23
CA GLY A 282 13.28 -8.86 0.57
C GLY A 282 12.66 -10.25 0.41
N GLY A 283 11.36 -10.32 0.17
CA GLY A 283 10.58 -11.53 -0.10
C GLY A 283 10.02 -11.54 -1.52
N ASN A 284 8.73 -11.88 -1.64
CA ASN A 284 8.05 -11.86 -2.93
C ASN A 284 7.92 -10.42 -3.44
N GLY A 285 7.98 -10.23 -4.76
CA GLY A 285 7.59 -8.94 -5.35
C GLY A 285 6.12 -8.66 -5.04
N MET A 286 5.27 -9.67 -5.26
CA MET A 286 3.86 -9.66 -4.88
C MET A 286 3.43 -10.98 -4.23
N MET A 287 2.60 -10.89 -3.19
CA MET A 287 1.92 -12.00 -2.52
C MET A 287 0.41 -11.79 -2.62
N LEU A 288 -0.28 -12.66 -3.36
CA LEU A 288 -1.68 -12.47 -3.75
C LEU A 288 -2.55 -13.62 -3.20
N ASP A 289 -3.63 -13.30 -2.51
CA ASP A 289 -4.54 -14.29 -1.89
C ASP A 289 -6.01 -13.90 -2.10
N GLY A 290 -6.69 -14.53 -3.05
CA GLY A 290 -8.09 -14.23 -3.38
C GLY A 290 -8.46 -14.72 -4.77
N ASP A 291 -9.60 -14.27 -5.29
CA ASP A 291 -10.09 -14.56 -6.64
C ASP A 291 -10.24 -13.26 -7.47
N ASN A 292 -10.31 -13.39 -8.81
CA ASN A 292 -10.40 -12.26 -9.76
C ASN A 292 -9.30 -11.19 -9.65
N ILE A 293 -8.06 -11.60 -9.34
CA ILE A 293 -6.93 -10.67 -9.26
C ILE A 293 -6.35 -10.41 -10.65
N ARG A 294 -6.23 -9.13 -11.04
CA ARG A 294 -5.69 -8.67 -12.33
C ARG A 294 -4.35 -7.97 -12.12
N VAL A 295 -3.27 -8.60 -12.59
CA VAL A 295 -1.90 -8.09 -12.47
C VAL A 295 -1.39 -7.68 -13.85
N ILE A 296 -1.30 -6.37 -14.10
CA ILE A 296 -1.13 -5.82 -15.45
C ILE A 296 0.04 -4.84 -15.52
N ASN A 297 0.97 -5.04 -16.45
CA ASN A 297 2.04 -4.07 -16.76
C ASN A 297 2.91 -3.64 -15.56
N ASN A 298 3.12 -4.52 -14.58
CA ASN A 298 4.00 -4.23 -13.46
C ASN A 298 5.45 -4.59 -13.79
N LEU A 299 6.38 -3.85 -13.22
CA LEU A 299 7.80 -4.19 -13.17
C LEU A 299 8.13 -4.74 -11.78
N VAL A 300 8.64 -5.97 -11.73
CA VAL A 300 9.28 -6.53 -10.54
C VAL A 300 10.74 -6.83 -10.87
N HIS A 301 11.66 -6.25 -10.12
CA HIS A 301 13.09 -6.43 -10.31
C HIS A 301 13.76 -6.81 -8.99
N SER A 302 14.48 -7.94 -8.99
CA SER A 302 15.28 -8.41 -7.86
C SER A 302 14.45 -8.75 -6.61
N ALA A 303 13.40 -9.55 -6.78
CA ALA A 303 12.66 -10.10 -5.65
C ALA A 303 13.46 -11.21 -4.95
N GLY A 304 13.55 -11.16 -3.62
CA GLY A 304 14.25 -12.14 -2.79
C GLY A 304 13.60 -13.54 -2.76
N GLU A 305 12.35 -13.66 -3.22
CA GLU A 305 11.68 -14.93 -3.49
C GLU A 305 11.13 -15.01 -4.92
N ASN A 306 9.80 -15.07 -5.09
CA ASN A 306 9.15 -15.08 -6.39
C ASN A 306 8.86 -13.65 -6.83
N SER A 307 8.81 -13.37 -8.14
CA SER A 307 8.31 -12.05 -8.55
C SER A 307 6.84 -11.91 -8.18
N ILE A 308 6.04 -12.96 -8.41
CA ILE A 308 4.65 -13.06 -8.01
C ILE A 308 4.39 -14.45 -7.41
N PHE A 309 3.88 -14.49 -6.18
CA PHE A 309 3.22 -15.67 -5.63
C PHE A 309 1.73 -15.39 -5.49
N ALA A 310 0.90 -16.33 -5.94
CA ALA A 310 -0.55 -16.18 -5.88
C ALA A 310 -1.23 -17.48 -5.46
N ARG A 311 -2.27 -17.37 -4.65
CA ARG A 311 -3.18 -18.46 -4.25
C ARG A 311 -4.60 -17.93 -4.08
N ASN A 312 -5.52 -18.83 -3.77
CA ASN A 312 -6.89 -18.49 -3.38
C ASN A 312 -7.36 -19.38 -2.23
N ALA A 313 -8.56 -19.11 -1.70
CA ALA A 313 -9.12 -19.85 -0.58
C ALA A 313 -9.28 -21.36 -0.86
N ALA A 314 -9.56 -21.74 -2.11
CA ALA A 314 -9.72 -23.14 -2.52
C ALA A 314 -8.43 -23.97 -2.38
N GLN A 315 -7.26 -23.32 -2.43
CA GLN A 315 -5.98 -23.97 -2.15
C GLN A 315 -5.88 -24.47 -0.69
N GLN A 316 -6.55 -23.78 0.24
CA GLN A 316 -6.58 -24.15 1.67
C GLN A 316 -7.78 -25.03 2.03
N ASN A 317 -8.87 -24.91 1.27
CA ASN A 317 -10.08 -25.71 1.43
C ASN A 317 -10.60 -26.16 0.08
N SER A 318 -10.25 -27.38 -0.32
CA SER A 318 -10.59 -27.95 -1.63
C SER A 318 -12.10 -28.16 -1.86
N ALA A 319 -12.95 -27.99 -0.84
CA ALA A 319 -14.41 -28.00 -1.01
C ALA A 319 -14.95 -26.69 -1.61
N LEU A 320 -14.17 -25.61 -1.57
CA LEU A 320 -14.50 -24.36 -2.24
C LEU A 320 -14.29 -24.51 -3.75
N SER A 321 -15.24 -24.02 -4.54
CA SER A 321 -15.21 -24.08 -6.00
C SER A 321 -15.94 -22.91 -6.62
N GLY A 322 -15.67 -22.64 -7.89
CA GLY A 322 -16.29 -21.54 -8.62
C GLY A 322 -15.60 -20.19 -8.45
N GLY A 323 -14.39 -20.17 -7.88
CA GLY A 323 -13.56 -18.95 -7.79
C GLY A 323 -13.35 -18.32 -9.16
N LEU A 324 -13.13 -17.01 -9.22
CA LEU A 324 -12.87 -16.32 -10.47
C LEU A 324 -11.38 -16.37 -10.82
N PRO A 325 -11.02 -16.59 -12.10
CA PRO A 325 -9.63 -16.70 -12.51
C PRO A 325 -8.88 -15.37 -12.35
N HIS A 326 -7.56 -15.50 -12.25
CA HIS A 326 -6.63 -14.36 -12.26
C HIS A 326 -6.18 -14.06 -13.69
N LEU A 327 -5.79 -12.81 -13.93
CA LEU A 327 -5.15 -12.35 -15.16
C LEU A 327 -3.74 -11.84 -14.84
N TYR A 328 -2.74 -12.34 -15.56
CA TYR A 328 -1.36 -11.84 -15.53
C TYR A 328 -0.97 -11.39 -16.94
N GLN A 329 -0.92 -10.08 -17.16
CA GLN A 329 -0.75 -9.51 -18.48
C GLN A 329 0.41 -8.52 -18.56
N ASN A 330 1.31 -8.72 -19.53
CA ASN A 330 2.38 -7.77 -19.88
C ASN A 330 3.30 -7.37 -18.72
N ASN A 331 3.44 -8.20 -17.69
CA ASN A 331 4.34 -7.91 -16.59
C ASN A 331 5.79 -8.17 -16.99
N THR A 332 6.70 -7.37 -16.46
CA THR A 332 8.15 -7.52 -16.61
C THR A 332 8.74 -8.00 -15.30
N LEU A 333 9.17 -9.25 -15.25
CA LEU A 333 9.57 -9.96 -14.04
C LEU A 333 11.03 -10.38 -14.18
N ILE A 334 11.93 -9.70 -13.48
CA ILE A 334 13.37 -9.79 -13.70
C ILE A 334 14.08 -10.17 -12.41
N LYS A 335 14.96 -11.19 -12.48
CA LYS A 335 15.88 -11.57 -11.40
C LYS A 335 15.20 -11.89 -10.07
N SER A 336 14.05 -12.56 -10.08
CA SER A 336 13.55 -13.20 -8.86
C SER A 336 14.45 -14.35 -8.44
N ALA A 337 14.69 -14.49 -7.14
CA ALA A 337 15.52 -15.57 -6.59
C ALA A 337 14.91 -16.96 -6.79
N ASN A 338 13.58 -17.07 -6.93
CA ASN A 338 12.84 -18.29 -7.21
C ASN A 338 12.14 -18.20 -8.57
N TYR A 339 10.80 -18.17 -8.60
CA TYR A 339 10.01 -18.17 -9.84
C TYR A 339 9.58 -16.76 -10.24
N GLY A 340 9.43 -16.53 -11.54
CA GLY A 340 8.71 -15.34 -12.04
C GLY A 340 7.28 -15.32 -11.50
N ILE A 341 6.48 -16.34 -11.83
CA ILE A 341 5.12 -16.50 -11.31
C ILE A 341 4.96 -17.88 -10.70
N LYS A 342 4.50 -17.93 -9.46
CA LYS A 342 4.12 -19.14 -8.75
C LYS A 342 2.63 -19.07 -8.43
N LEU A 343 1.82 -19.77 -9.23
CA LEU A 343 0.36 -19.68 -9.23
C LEU A 343 -0.27 -20.96 -8.67
N TYR A 344 -0.80 -20.83 -7.46
CA TYR A 344 -1.38 -21.90 -6.67
C TYR A 344 -2.89 -21.71 -6.44
N ALA A 345 -3.52 -20.75 -7.13
CA ALA A 345 -4.98 -20.61 -7.14
C ALA A 345 -5.61 -21.77 -7.94
N THR A 346 -6.67 -22.36 -7.40
CA THR A 346 -7.30 -23.59 -7.93
C THR A 346 -8.82 -23.52 -7.85
N ASN A 347 -9.50 -24.50 -8.45
CA ASN A 347 -10.96 -24.63 -8.45
C ASN A 347 -11.71 -23.38 -8.95
N THR A 348 -11.11 -22.68 -9.91
CA THR A 348 -11.74 -21.54 -10.57
C THR A 348 -12.79 -22.00 -11.59
N SER A 349 -13.74 -21.12 -11.90
CA SER A 349 -14.82 -21.33 -12.88
C SER A 349 -14.31 -21.41 -14.32
N SER A 350 -13.13 -20.85 -14.59
CA SER A 350 -12.45 -20.86 -15.88
C SER A 350 -10.94 -20.69 -15.70
N ALA A 351 -10.19 -20.80 -16.80
CA ALA A 351 -8.74 -20.77 -16.79
C ALA A 351 -8.17 -19.41 -16.35
N HIS A 352 -7.12 -19.43 -15.53
CA HIS A 352 -6.24 -18.28 -15.34
C HIS A 352 -5.58 -17.89 -16.68
N ILE A 353 -5.48 -16.59 -16.96
CA ILE A 353 -4.88 -16.11 -18.21
C ILE A 353 -3.49 -15.54 -17.91
N LEU A 354 -2.46 -16.10 -18.52
CA LEU A 354 -1.08 -15.62 -18.44
C LEU A 354 -0.63 -15.24 -19.85
N THR A 355 -0.56 -13.94 -20.14
CA THR A 355 -0.23 -13.49 -21.51
C THR A 355 0.74 -12.32 -21.59
N GLY A 356 1.66 -12.39 -22.55
CA GLY A 356 2.55 -11.27 -22.87
C GLY A 356 3.60 -10.94 -21.79
N ASN A 357 3.76 -11.77 -20.76
CA ASN A 357 4.70 -11.50 -19.68
C ASN A 357 6.15 -11.72 -20.14
N LEU A 358 7.07 -10.86 -19.71
CA LEU A 358 8.51 -11.06 -19.82
C LEU A 358 9.03 -11.60 -18.49
N ILE A 359 9.67 -12.76 -18.52
CA ILE A 359 10.20 -13.43 -17.33
C ILE A 359 11.67 -13.76 -17.53
N GLU A 360 12.55 -13.13 -16.76
CA GLU A 360 13.98 -13.43 -16.73
C GLU A 360 14.33 -14.22 -15.45
N THR A 361 15.06 -15.32 -15.63
CA THR A 361 15.57 -16.17 -14.55
C THR A 361 17.10 -16.27 -14.59
N ASP A 362 17.70 -16.66 -13.47
CA ASP A 362 19.14 -16.89 -13.30
C ASP A 362 19.65 -18.19 -13.95
N GLY A 363 18.78 -18.90 -14.67
CA GLY A 363 19.12 -20.15 -15.34
C GLY A 363 19.11 -21.38 -14.43
N ILE A 364 18.76 -21.23 -13.15
CA ILE A 364 18.58 -22.38 -12.26
C ILE A 364 17.28 -23.10 -12.63
N MET A 365 17.37 -24.43 -12.70
CA MET A 365 16.22 -25.32 -12.91
C MET A 365 15.68 -25.85 -11.60
N ASP A 366 14.38 -26.12 -11.57
CA ASP A 366 13.70 -26.80 -10.48
C ASP A 366 13.98 -28.32 -10.47
N VAL A 367 13.41 -29.02 -9.48
CA VAL A 367 13.56 -30.48 -9.31
C VAL A 367 12.96 -31.29 -10.47
N THR A 368 12.17 -30.68 -11.33
CA THR A 368 11.58 -31.29 -12.54
C THR A 368 12.38 -30.96 -13.80
N GLY A 369 13.50 -30.25 -13.68
CA GLY A 369 14.35 -29.85 -14.80
C GLY A 369 13.78 -28.67 -15.60
N LYS A 370 12.88 -27.87 -15.03
CA LYS A 370 12.33 -26.67 -15.68
C LYS A 370 12.96 -25.40 -15.13
N TYR A 371 13.27 -24.45 -15.99
CA TYR A 371 13.71 -23.12 -15.57
C TYR A 371 12.65 -22.44 -14.70
N ARG A 372 13.08 -21.78 -13.62
CA ARG A 372 12.20 -21.17 -12.63
C ARG A 372 11.52 -19.89 -13.14
N THR A 373 10.64 -20.05 -14.11
CA THR A 373 9.86 -18.97 -14.71
C THR A 373 8.40 -19.03 -14.26
N LEU A 374 7.72 -20.13 -14.55
CA LEU A 374 6.35 -20.40 -14.14
C LEU A 374 6.29 -21.67 -13.29
N SER A 375 5.56 -21.62 -12.17
CA SER A 375 5.30 -22.76 -11.29
C SER A 375 3.83 -22.82 -10.94
N TYR A 376 3.28 -24.03 -10.96
CA TYR A 376 1.88 -24.30 -10.64
C TYR A 376 1.81 -25.32 -9.52
N LEU A 377 0.75 -25.24 -8.70
CA LEU A 377 0.57 -26.19 -7.60
C LEU A 377 0.49 -27.63 -8.12
N ASN A 378 -0.32 -27.85 -9.16
CA ASN A 378 -0.53 -29.10 -9.89
C ASN A 378 -1.48 -28.84 -11.08
N ASP A 379 -2.03 -29.89 -11.68
CA ASP A 379 -2.96 -29.82 -12.81
C ASP A 379 -4.36 -29.25 -12.44
N SER A 380 -4.66 -29.06 -11.15
CA SER A 380 -5.89 -28.37 -10.71
C SER A 380 -5.84 -26.86 -10.95
N VAL A 381 -4.69 -26.29 -11.29
CA VAL A 381 -4.56 -24.91 -11.74
C VAL A 381 -4.92 -24.84 -13.24
N ILE A 382 -6.19 -24.61 -13.56
CA ILE A 382 -6.64 -24.44 -14.94
C ILE A 382 -6.13 -23.11 -15.50
N ARG A 383 -5.51 -23.12 -16.70
CA ARG A 383 -4.78 -21.96 -17.20
C ARG A 383 -4.62 -21.96 -18.72
N GLU A 384 -4.51 -20.77 -19.28
CA GLU A 384 -4.15 -20.50 -20.68
C GLU A 384 -2.90 -19.61 -20.71
N GLU A 385 -1.88 -20.08 -21.41
CA GLU A 385 -0.59 -19.40 -21.53
C GLU A 385 -0.37 -18.99 -22.99
N SER A 386 -0.09 -17.71 -23.24
CA SER A 386 0.18 -17.22 -24.61
C SER A 386 1.18 -16.08 -24.62
N ASN A 387 2.06 -16.02 -25.62
CA ASN A 387 2.98 -14.89 -25.82
C ASN A 387 3.89 -14.52 -24.63
N ASN A 388 4.07 -15.41 -23.65
CA ASN A 388 5.03 -15.20 -22.56
C ASN A 388 6.46 -15.42 -23.08
N ARG A 389 7.37 -14.49 -22.75
CA ARG A 389 8.78 -14.54 -23.15
C ARG A 389 9.63 -14.92 -21.96
N HIS A 390 10.41 -15.98 -22.12
CA HIS A 390 11.27 -16.53 -21.08
C HIS A 390 12.72 -16.27 -21.45
N TYR A 391 13.44 -15.55 -20.59
CA TYR A 391 14.85 -15.23 -20.75
C TYR A 391 15.67 -15.90 -19.66
N ILE A 392 16.86 -16.36 -20.02
CA ILE A 392 17.84 -16.89 -19.08
C ILE A 392 19.03 -15.96 -19.13
N SER A 393 19.35 -15.36 -18.00
CA SER A 393 20.59 -14.61 -17.86
C SER A 393 21.74 -15.59 -17.73
N ALA A 394 22.73 -15.47 -18.62
CA ALA A 394 23.98 -16.21 -18.47
C ALA A 394 24.62 -15.78 -17.13
N PRO A 395 25.16 -16.72 -16.34
CA PRO A 395 25.91 -16.34 -15.14
C PRO A 395 27.01 -15.37 -15.56
N SER A 396 27.08 -14.21 -14.89
CA SER A 396 28.21 -13.30 -15.05
C SER A 396 29.47 -14.03 -14.58
N GLU A 397 30.41 -14.24 -15.50
CA GLU A 397 31.74 -14.82 -15.21
C GLU A 397 32.54 -14.00 -14.19
#